data_AF-A0A3D2W2Q2-F1
#
_entry.id   AF-A0A3D2W2Q2-F1
#
_cell.length_a   1.000
_cell.length_b   1.000
_cell.length_c   1.000
_cell.angle_alpha   90.00
_cell.angle_beta   90.00
_cell.angle_gamma   90.00
#
_symmetry.space_group_name_H-M   'P 1'
#
loop_
_entity.id
_entity.type
_entity.pdbx_description
1 polymer ?
#
loop_
_entity_poly.entity_id
_entity_poly.type
_entity_poly.pdbx_seq_one_letter_code
_entity_poly.pdbx_strand_id
1 'polypeptide(L)'
;MYAPAEAARALIARVNAMHARVSGTTPAGVAYRADDPELLNWVQATAAFAFSEAYHRFVRPLSGAEHDLFYAEGAGPTALYGATGAPRSADEMAALFAAMRGKLDRSEIVFEFLQIMRRAHFLPSRMLQRLVVRGAVDIVPAWVRHILGLGASHGLRFGEASLLRALGAAGERVVLREAPPAQACVRMGLPARALYR
;
A
#
# COMPACT_ATOMS: atom_id res chain seq x y z
N MET A 1 -7.49 13.63 -10.17
CA MET A 1 -8.53 12.86 -9.45
C MET A 1 -9.36 12.11 -10.46
N TYR A 2 -9.50 10.80 -10.31
CA TYR A 2 -10.17 9.94 -11.29
C TYR A 2 -11.63 9.58 -10.94
N ALA A 3 -12.06 9.88 -9.71
CA ALA A 3 -13.45 9.82 -9.26
C ALA A 3 -14.11 11.20 -9.32
N PRO A 4 -15.46 11.30 -9.26
CA PRO A 4 -16.15 12.59 -9.15
C PRO A 4 -15.59 13.41 -7.98
N ALA A 5 -15.14 14.63 -8.28
CA ALA A 5 -14.32 15.42 -7.35
C ALA A 5 -15.03 15.71 -6.03
N GLU A 6 -16.34 15.96 -6.05
CA GLU A 6 -17.15 16.21 -4.87
C GLU A 6 -17.24 14.97 -3.96
N ALA A 7 -17.58 13.81 -4.54
CA ALA A 7 -17.64 12.54 -3.80
C ALA A 7 -16.29 12.18 -3.18
N ALA A 8 -15.20 12.37 -3.92
CA ALA A 8 -13.84 12.16 -3.41
C ALA A 8 -13.54 13.11 -2.24
N ARG A 9 -13.81 14.41 -2.37
CA ARG A 9 -13.59 15.40 -1.30
C ARG A 9 -14.42 15.10 -0.05
N ALA A 10 -15.68 14.70 -0.21
CA ALA A 10 -16.56 14.35 0.91
C ALA A 10 -16.03 13.12 1.68
N LEU A 11 -15.59 12.08 0.95
CA LEU A 11 -14.98 10.90 1.56
C LEU A 11 -13.69 11.26 2.30
N ILE A 12 -12.83 12.06 1.68
CA ILE A 12 -11.56 12.52 2.28
C ILE A 12 -11.82 13.32 3.56
N ALA A 13 -12.76 14.27 3.53
CA ALA A 13 -13.13 15.06 4.72
C ALA A 13 -13.59 14.18 5.88
N ARG A 14 -14.36 13.13 5.59
CA ARG A 14 -14.78 12.15 6.60
C ARG A 14 -13.60 11.37 7.18
N VAL A 15 -12.64 10.94 6.36
CA VAL A 15 -11.42 10.26 6.84
C VAL A 15 -10.59 11.19 7.71
N ASN A 16 -10.37 12.44 7.29
CA ASN A 16 -9.64 13.44 8.07
C ASN A 16 -10.31 13.66 9.44
N ALA A 17 -11.64 13.75 9.49
CA ALA A 17 -12.38 13.89 10.75
C ALA A 17 -12.23 12.67 11.67
N MET A 18 -12.03 11.46 11.13
CA MET A 18 -11.72 10.27 11.92
C MET A 18 -10.27 10.32 12.45
N HIS A 19 -9.29 10.65 11.62
CA HIS A 19 -7.88 10.77 12.04
C HIS A 19 -7.68 11.85 13.12
N ALA A 20 -8.39 12.98 13.04
CA ALA A 20 -8.29 14.07 14.01
C ALA A 20 -8.65 13.67 15.45
N ARG A 21 -9.38 12.55 15.61
CA ARG A 21 -9.79 11.98 16.90
C ARG A 21 -8.85 10.90 17.41
N VAL A 22 -7.83 10.51 16.63
CA VAL A 22 -6.90 9.45 16.97
C VAL A 22 -5.58 10.07 17.43
N SER A 23 -5.29 9.90 18.71
CA SER A 23 -4.04 10.27 19.34
C SER A 23 -3.69 9.27 20.43
N GLY A 24 -2.42 9.17 20.78
CA GLY A 24 -1.97 8.27 21.84
C GLY A 24 -0.50 8.47 22.16
N THR A 25 0.06 7.50 22.87
CA THR A 25 1.47 7.47 23.24
C THR A 25 2.05 6.11 22.86
N THR A 26 3.20 6.10 22.21
CA THR A 26 3.91 4.86 21.88
C THR A 26 4.40 4.16 23.15
N PRO A 27 4.73 2.86 23.10
CA PRO A 27 5.35 2.17 24.24
C PRO A 27 6.64 2.84 24.76
N ALA A 28 7.34 3.60 23.90
CA ALA A 28 8.51 4.38 24.25
C ALA A 28 8.19 5.77 24.87
N GLY A 29 6.91 6.07 25.13
CA GLY A 29 6.50 7.33 25.74
C GLY A 29 6.32 8.50 24.76
N VAL A 30 6.42 8.26 23.44
CA VAL A 30 6.30 9.32 22.43
C VAL A 30 4.83 9.59 22.13
N ALA A 31 4.35 10.80 22.39
CA ALA A 31 3.01 11.21 22.01
C ALA A 31 2.89 11.29 20.47
N TYR A 32 1.74 10.88 19.93
CA TYR A 32 1.45 10.98 18.50
C TYR A 32 0.00 11.38 18.25
N ARG A 33 -0.24 11.95 17.06
CA ARG A 33 -1.56 12.17 16.49
C ARG A 33 -1.61 11.59 15.08
N ALA A 34 -2.73 10.97 14.71
CA ALA A 34 -2.87 10.38 13.38
C ALA A 34 -3.03 11.43 12.27
N ASP A 35 -3.32 12.68 12.62
CA ASP A 35 -3.38 13.82 11.71
C ASP A 35 -2.05 14.62 11.64
N ASP A 36 -0.98 14.10 12.25
CA ASP A 36 0.36 14.68 12.13
C ASP A 36 0.86 14.58 10.67
N PRO A 37 1.23 15.70 10.02
CA PRO A 37 1.65 15.69 8.63
C PRO A 37 2.89 14.82 8.34
N GLU A 38 3.85 14.73 9.26
CA GLU A 38 5.04 13.89 9.07
C GLU A 38 4.64 12.41 9.07
N LEU A 39 3.78 12.01 10.02
CA LEU A 39 3.25 10.65 10.08
C LEU A 39 2.36 10.33 8.88
N LEU A 40 1.53 11.25 8.43
CA LEU A 40 0.70 11.10 7.23
C LEU A 40 1.56 10.93 5.97
N ASN A 41 2.64 11.69 5.83
CA ASN A 41 3.60 11.51 4.73
C ASN A 41 4.23 10.11 4.76
N TRP A 42 4.60 9.63 5.95
CA TRP A 42 5.17 8.29 6.11
C TRP A 42 4.18 7.17 5.79
N VAL A 43 2.95 7.25 6.30
CA VAL A 43 1.89 6.26 6.03
C VAL A 43 1.54 6.25 4.54
N GLN A 44 1.42 7.42 3.91
CA GLN A 44 1.16 7.51 2.48
C GLN A 44 2.31 6.91 1.66
N ALA A 45 3.56 7.22 2.01
CA ALA A 45 4.73 6.71 1.32
C ALA A 45 4.81 5.18 1.38
N THR A 46 4.63 4.61 2.57
CA THR A 46 4.68 3.16 2.77
C THR A 46 3.52 2.43 2.08
N ALA A 47 2.33 3.02 2.06
CA ALA A 47 1.20 2.49 1.31
C ALA A 47 1.46 2.52 -0.22
N ALA A 48 1.92 3.66 -0.75
CA ALA A 48 2.25 3.79 -2.17
C ALA A 48 3.35 2.81 -2.59
N PHE A 49 4.43 2.73 -1.81
CA PHE A 49 5.50 1.76 -2.01
C PHE A 49 4.96 0.33 -2.06
N ALA A 50 4.17 -0.08 -1.06
CA ALA A 50 3.65 -1.44 -0.99
C ALA A 50 2.73 -1.80 -2.17
N PHE A 51 1.87 -0.87 -2.62
CA PHE A 51 1.05 -1.11 -3.81
C PHE A 51 1.90 -1.25 -5.08
N SER A 52 2.86 -0.35 -5.26
CA SER A 52 3.75 -0.34 -6.43
C SER A 52 4.62 -1.61 -6.48
N GLU A 53 5.23 -1.99 -5.36
CA GLU A 53 6.06 -3.19 -5.23
C GLU A 53 5.28 -4.49 -5.35
N ALA A 54 4.08 -4.57 -4.75
CA ALA A 54 3.23 -5.74 -4.89
C ALA A 54 2.86 -5.98 -6.37
N TYR A 55 2.50 -4.90 -7.08
CA TYR A 55 2.21 -4.96 -8.50
C TYR A 55 3.45 -5.38 -9.31
N HIS A 56 4.58 -4.70 -9.09
CA HIS A 56 5.86 -4.99 -9.75
C HIS A 56 6.28 -6.46 -9.59
N ARG A 57 6.18 -6.99 -8.36
CA ARG A 57 6.72 -8.32 -8.00
C ARG A 57 5.78 -9.47 -8.36
N PHE A 58 4.47 -9.25 -8.28
CA PHE A 58 3.47 -10.33 -8.37
C PHE A 58 2.49 -10.20 -9.54
N VAL A 59 2.44 -9.08 -10.25
CA VAL A 59 1.53 -8.89 -11.38
C VAL A 59 2.32 -8.71 -12.66
N ARG A 60 3.03 -7.59 -12.78
CA ARG A 60 3.85 -7.24 -13.94
C ARG A 60 4.98 -6.32 -13.50
N PRO A 61 6.23 -6.58 -13.92
CA PRO A 61 7.34 -5.67 -13.68
C PRO A 61 7.04 -4.26 -14.21
N LEU A 62 7.26 -3.27 -13.36
CA LEU A 62 7.22 -1.85 -13.69
C LEU A 62 8.63 -1.34 -13.98
N SER A 63 8.75 -0.46 -14.97
CA SER A 63 9.94 0.36 -15.22
C SER A 63 10.08 1.47 -14.18
N GLY A 64 11.28 2.04 -14.05
CA GLY A 64 11.51 3.18 -13.14
C GLY A 64 10.57 4.37 -13.43
N ALA A 65 10.35 4.68 -14.72
CA ALA A 65 9.42 5.73 -15.11
C ALA A 65 7.96 5.42 -14.73
N GLU A 66 7.54 4.16 -14.75
CA GLU A 66 6.19 3.77 -14.28
C GLU A 66 6.06 3.89 -12.76
N HIS A 67 7.12 3.58 -12.00
CA HIS A 67 7.14 3.84 -10.55
C HIS A 67 7.02 5.33 -10.25
N ASP A 68 7.82 6.17 -10.91
CA ASP A 68 7.77 7.62 -10.73
C ASP A 68 6.42 8.21 -11.11
N LEU A 69 5.84 7.76 -12.23
CA LEU A 69 4.50 8.17 -12.64
C LEU A 69 3.46 7.79 -11.59
N PHE A 70 3.50 6.56 -11.07
CA PHE A 70 2.58 6.11 -10.03
C PHE A 70 2.66 6.98 -8.76
N TYR A 71 3.87 7.32 -8.30
CA TYR A 71 4.05 8.20 -7.14
C TYR A 71 3.58 9.63 -7.41
N ALA A 72 3.92 10.18 -8.58
CA ALA A 72 3.54 11.54 -8.96
C ALA A 72 2.01 11.71 -9.09
N GLU A 73 1.31 10.74 -9.67
CA GLU A 73 -0.15 10.76 -9.81
C GLU A 73 -0.88 10.74 -8.46
N GLY A 74 -0.28 10.11 -7.45
CA GLY A 74 -0.80 10.06 -6.09
C GLY A 74 -0.79 11.42 -5.39
N ALA A 75 0.15 12.32 -5.72
CA ALA A 75 0.45 13.53 -4.95
C ALA A 75 -0.75 14.47 -4.76
N GLY A 76 -1.56 14.65 -5.80
CA GLY A 76 -2.70 15.58 -5.78
C GLY A 76 -3.78 15.15 -4.78
N PRO A 77 -4.35 13.93 -4.93
CA PRO A 77 -5.24 13.36 -3.92
C PRO A 77 -4.62 13.36 -2.52
N THR A 78 -3.34 12.99 -2.37
CA THR A 78 -2.73 12.80 -1.04
C THR A 78 -2.58 14.04 -0.21
N ALA A 79 -2.34 15.17 -0.86
CA ALA A 79 -2.34 16.46 -0.19
C ALA A 79 -3.69 16.77 0.49
N LEU A 80 -4.81 16.28 -0.03
CA LEU A 80 -6.14 16.53 0.56
C LEU A 80 -6.38 15.78 1.88
N TYR A 81 -5.63 14.70 2.13
CA TYR A 81 -5.65 13.99 3.41
C TYR A 81 -4.48 14.38 4.34
N GLY A 82 -3.79 15.48 4.02
CA GLY A 82 -2.73 16.07 4.85
C GLY A 82 -1.31 15.54 4.57
N ALA A 83 -1.16 14.56 3.68
CA ALA A 83 0.14 14.03 3.26
C ALA A 83 0.75 14.91 2.14
N THR A 84 1.14 16.13 2.49
CA THR A 84 1.64 17.17 1.57
C THR A 84 3.10 17.02 1.17
N GLY A 85 3.86 16.18 1.87
CA GLY A 85 5.27 15.88 1.63
C GLY A 85 5.53 14.40 1.31
N ALA A 86 4.50 13.66 0.87
CA ALA A 86 4.68 12.28 0.42
C ALA A 86 5.55 12.22 -0.86
N PRO A 87 6.40 11.20 -1.02
CA PRO A 87 7.26 11.05 -2.19
C PRO A 87 6.50 10.99 -3.51
N ARG A 88 7.08 11.60 -4.53
CA ARG A 88 6.57 11.66 -5.90
C ARG A 88 7.49 10.99 -6.91
N SER A 89 8.57 10.39 -6.44
CA SER A 89 9.51 9.58 -7.23
C SER A 89 10.15 8.50 -6.36
N ALA A 90 10.81 7.54 -7.01
CA ALA A 90 11.59 6.51 -6.33
C ALA A 90 12.76 7.12 -5.53
N ASP A 91 13.38 8.19 -6.02
CA ASP A 91 14.47 8.89 -5.32
C ASP A 91 13.97 9.59 -4.06
N GLU A 92 12.82 10.29 -4.15
CA GLU A 92 12.18 10.90 -2.97
C GLU A 92 11.77 9.82 -1.95
N MET A 93 11.32 8.65 -2.43
CA MET A 93 10.97 7.51 -1.57
C MET A 93 12.19 6.97 -0.83
N ALA A 94 13.31 6.80 -1.53
CA ALA A 94 14.57 6.36 -0.94
C ALA A 94 15.08 7.37 0.10
N ALA A 95 14.96 8.67 -0.17
CA ALA A 95 15.34 9.73 0.76
C ALA A 95 14.50 9.69 2.05
N LEU A 96 13.17 9.55 1.92
CA LEU A 96 12.29 9.43 3.08
C LEU A 96 12.57 8.15 3.88
N PHE A 97 12.82 7.02 3.21
CA PHE A 97 13.21 5.76 3.86
C PHE A 97 14.52 5.91 4.65
N ALA A 98 15.50 6.65 4.12
CA ALA A 98 16.74 6.94 4.83
C ALA A 98 16.49 7.81 6.07
N ALA A 99 15.68 8.86 5.95
CA ALA A 99 15.32 9.74 7.07
C ALA A 99 14.54 9.02 8.18
N MET A 100 13.69 8.08 7.82
CA MET A 100 12.86 7.33 8.76
C MET A 100 13.57 6.14 9.39
N ARG A 101 14.67 5.65 8.79
CA ARG A 101 15.37 4.45 9.27
C ARG A 101 15.72 4.49 10.75
N GLY A 102 16.24 5.61 11.24
CA GLY A 102 16.62 5.79 12.66
C GLY A 102 15.44 5.96 13.62
N LYS A 103 14.22 6.12 13.10
CA LYS A 103 12.98 6.28 13.87
C LYS A 103 12.19 4.98 13.98
N LEU A 104 12.58 3.93 13.24
CA LEU A 104 11.94 2.63 13.29
C LEU A 104 12.56 1.78 14.39
N ASP A 105 11.70 1.08 15.12
CA ASP A 105 12.11 0.16 16.16
C ASP A 105 11.28 -1.13 16.07
N ARG A 106 11.82 -2.22 16.63
CA ARG A 106 11.08 -3.46 16.81
C ARG A 106 9.92 -3.20 17.76
N SER A 107 8.72 -3.63 17.37
CA SER A 107 7.53 -3.52 18.20
C SER A 107 6.73 -4.82 18.19
N GLU A 108 6.36 -5.30 19.37
CA GLU A 108 5.48 -6.46 19.53
C GLU A 108 4.08 -6.23 18.91
N ILE A 109 3.67 -4.97 18.75
CA ILE A 109 2.44 -4.56 18.05
C ILE A 109 2.46 -5.06 16.59
N VAL A 110 3.62 -5.12 15.94
CA VAL A 110 3.74 -5.64 14.55
C VAL A 110 3.40 -7.13 14.52
N PHE A 111 3.85 -7.91 15.50
CA PHE A 111 3.59 -9.34 15.56
C PHE A 111 2.13 -9.64 15.93
N GLU A 112 1.53 -8.85 16.81
CA GLU A 112 0.09 -8.88 17.10
C GLU A 112 -0.72 -8.58 15.83
N PHE A 113 -0.38 -7.50 15.12
CA PHE A 113 -1.01 -7.16 13.84
C PHE A 113 -0.92 -8.32 12.84
N LEU A 114 0.25 -8.94 12.68
CA LEU A 114 0.40 -10.11 11.81
C LEU A 114 -0.43 -11.31 12.26
N GLN A 115 -0.68 -11.50 13.57
CA GLN A 115 -1.60 -12.53 14.06
C GLN A 115 -3.05 -12.20 13.70
N ILE A 116 -3.47 -10.94 13.88
CA ILE A 116 -4.80 -10.46 13.49
C ILE A 116 -5.01 -10.68 11.99
N MET A 117 -4.07 -10.26 11.15
CA MET A 117 -4.12 -10.44 9.69
C MET A 117 -4.13 -11.91 9.26
N ARG A 118 -3.69 -12.85 10.09
CA ARG A 118 -3.79 -14.29 9.80
C ARG A 118 -5.11 -14.91 10.26
N ARG A 119 -5.82 -14.27 11.20
CA ARG A 119 -7.04 -14.79 11.84
C ARG A 119 -8.33 -14.14 11.34
N ALA A 120 -8.27 -12.87 10.95
CA ALA A 120 -9.38 -12.16 10.33
C ALA A 120 -9.87 -12.89 9.07
N HIS A 121 -11.11 -12.68 8.65
CA HIS A 121 -11.65 -13.30 7.43
C HIS A 121 -11.84 -12.23 6.36
N PHE A 122 -10.80 -11.95 5.58
CA PHE A 122 -10.86 -10.97 4.47
C PHE A 122 -10.70 -11.60 3.09
N LEU A 123 -10.20 -12.84 3.01
CA LEU A 123 -10.21 -13.63 1.77
C LEU A 123 -11.05 -14.90 1.94
N PRO A 124 -11.61 -15.46 0.85
CA PRO A 124 -12.44 -16.67 0.91
C PRO A 124 -11.72 -17.90 1.50
N SER A 125 -10.38 -17.92 1.46
CA SER A 125 -9.58 -19.04 1.95
C SER A 125 -8.48 -18.58 2.90
N ARG A 126 -8.39 -19.25 4.06
CA ARG A 126 -7.29 -19.05 5.02
C ARG A 126 -5.92 -19.37 4.43
N MET A 127 -5.84 -20.29 3.46
CA MET A 127 -4.58 -20.61 2.79
C MET A 127 -4.14 -19.44 1.91
N LEU A 128 -5.06 -18.92 1.08
CA LEU A 128 -4.81 -17.75 0.25
C LEU A 128 -4.46 -16.52 1.11
N GLN A 129 -5.14 -16.35 2.23
CA GLN A 129 -4.86 -15.27 3.16
C GLN A 129 -3.44 -15.32 3.72
N ARG A 130 -2.99 -16.50 4.20
CA ARG A 130 -1.62 -16.69 4.68
C ARG A 130 -0.59 -16.44 3.58
N LEU A 131 -0.88 -16.86 2.35
CA LEU A 131 -0.04 -16.62 1.19
C LEU A 131 0.12 -15.11 0.92
N VAL A 132 -0.98 -14.37 0.89
CA VAL A 132 -0.98 -12.91 0.64
C VAL A 132 -0.27 -12.15 1.77
N VAL A 133 -0.51 -12.52 3.04
CA VAL A 133 0.19 -11.89 4.19
C VAL A 133 1.70 -12.13 4.11
N ARG A 134 2.14 -13.34 3.75
CA ARG A 134 3.57 -13.63 3.52
C ARG A 134 4.14 -12.83 2.36
N GLY A 135 3.38 -12.68 1.27
CA GLY A 135 3.76 -11.85 0.13
C GLY A 135 3.92 -10.38 0.52
N ALA A 136 3.01 -9.85 1.33
CA ALA A 136 3.09 -8.49 1.87
C ALA A 136 4.30 -8.30 2.78
N VAL A 137 4.67 -9.30 3.60
CA VAL A 137 5.92 -9.26 4.37
C VAL A 137 7.15 -9.31 3.46
N ASP A 138 7.11 -10.10 2.38
CA ASP A 138 8.27 -10.31 1.51
C ASP A 138 8.64 -9.09 0.65
N ILE A 139 7.67 -8.21 0.34
CA ILE A 139 7.94 -6.94 -0.36
C ILE A 139 8.51 -5.85 0.55
N VAL A 140 8.46 -6.02 1.87
CA VAL A 140 9.06 -5.06 2.80
C VAL A 140 10.58 -5.05 2.60
N PRO A 141 11.23 -3.86 2.51
CA PRO A 141 12.67 -3.79 2.30
C PRO A 141 13.44 -4.59 3.36
N ALA A 142 14.51 -5.26 2.94
CA ALA A 142 15.27 -6.16 3.82
C ALA A 142 15.76 -5.47 5.10
N TRP A 143 16.18 -4.20 5.00
CA TRP A 143 16.62 -3.41 6.15
C TRP A 143 15.49 -3.12 7.15
N VAL A 144 14.26 -2.90 6.67
CA VAL A 144 13.08 -2.73 7.54
C VAL A 144 12.74 -4.06 8.20
N ARG A 145 12.73 -5.17 7.44
CA ARG A 145 12.49 -6.50 8.01
C ARG A 145 13.49 -6.83 9.12
N HIS A 146 14.75 -6.44 8.95
CA HIS A 146 15.78 -6.62 9.97
C HIS A 146 15.46 -5.85 11.25
N ILE A 147 15.16 -4.55 11.15
CA ILE A 147 14.79 -3.70 12.30
C ILE A 147 13.54 -4.25 13.02
N LEU A 148 12.50 -4.62 12.25
CA LEU A 148 11.25 -5.14 12.81
C LEU A 148 11.38 -6.59 13.33
N GLY A 149 12.50 -7.27 13.05
CA GLY A 149 12.72 -8.69 13.36
C GLY A 149 11.78 -9.64 12.61
N LEU A 150 11.42 -9.29 11.37
CA LEU A 150 10.67 -10.13 10.44
C LEU A 150 11.62 -11.09 9.72
N GLY A 151 11.88 -12.23 10.35
CA GLY A 151 12.73 -13.28 9.79
C GLY A 151 12.09 -14.06 8.62
N ALA A 152 12.86 -14.97 8.02
CA ALA A 152 12.44 -15.77 6.86
C ALA A 152 11.14 -16.57 7.07
N SER A 153 10.81 -16.94 8.31
CA SER A 153 9.57 -17.64 8.66
C SER A 153 8.30 -16.82 8.42
N HIS A 154 8.41 -15.50 8.33
CA HIS A 154 7.30 -14.57 8.07
C HIS A 154 7.07 -14.31 6.58
N GLY A 155 8.08 -14.56 5.74
CA GLY A 155 8.02 -14.35 4.29
C GLY A 155 7.45 -15.54 3.53
N LEU A 156 7.58 -15.48 2.21
CA LEU A 156 7.14 -16.53 1.30
C LEU A 156 8.00 -17.79 1.44
N ARG A 157 7.36 -18.95 1.32
CA ARG A 157 8.01 -20.26 1.23
C ARG A 157 8.39 -20.58 -0.21
N PHE A 158 9.17 -21.64 -0.37
CA PHE A 158 9.50 -22.18 -1.69
C PHE A 158 8.23 -22.41 -2.53
N GLY A 159 8.22 -21.89 -3.76
CA GLY A 159 7.10 -21.96 -4.70
C GLY A 159 5.97 -20.96 -4.48
N GLU A 160 5.82 -20.36 -3.29
CA GLU A 160 4.72 -19.43 -2.99
C GLU A 160 4.82 -18.13 -3.82
N ALA A 161 6.02 -17.65 -4.12
CA ALA A 161 6.22 -16.49 -4.98
C ALA A 161 5.72 -16.73 -6.42
N SER A 162 5.98 -17.92 -6.97
CA SER A 162 5.49 -18.30 -8.30
C SER A 162 3.96 -18.44 -8.33
N LEU A 163 3.38 -18.98 -7.26
CA LEU A 163 1.93 -19.06 -7.11
C LEU A 163 1.29 -17.67 -7.05
N LEU A 164 1.86 -16.73 -6.27
CA LEU A 164 1.39 -15.35 -6.22
C LEU A 164 1.49 -14.67 -7.59
N ARG A 165 2.58 -14.88 -8.33
CA ARG A 165 2.73 -14.36 -9.70
C ARG A 165 1.68 -14.91 -10.65
N ALA A 166 1.38 -16.21 -10.57
CA ALA A 166 0.34 -16.81 -11.40
C ALA A 166 -1.05 -16.24 -11.07
N LEU A 167 -1.36 -16.04 -9.79
CA LEU A 167 -2.61 -15.42 -9.34
C LEU A 167 -2.71 -13.95 -9.76
N GLY A 168 -1.63 -13.18 -9.61
CA GLY A 168 -1.58 -11.78 -10.02
C GLY A 168 -1.75 -11.61 -11.53
N ALA A 169 -1.02 -12.39 -12.32
CA ALA A 169 -1.16 -12.40 -13.78
C ALA A 169 -2.55 -12.85 -14.26
N ALA A 170 -3.20 -13.79 -13.54
CA ALA A 170 -4.58 -14.14 -13.82
C ALA A 170 -5.55 -12.99 -13.48
N GLY A 171 -5.28 -12.25 -12.40
CA GLY A 171 -6.07 -11.10 -11.96
C GLY A 171 -6.15 -9.98 -13.00
N GLU A 172 -5.06 -9.67 -13.69
CA GLU A 172 -5.03 -8.68 -14.80
C GLU A 172 -6.01 -9.01 -15.94
N ARG A 173 -6.34 -10.29 -16.12
CA ARG A 173 -7.26 -10.74 -17.16
C ARG A 173 -8.73 -10.67 -16.73
N VAL A 174 -9.00 -10.45 -15.45
CA VAL A 174 -10.36 -10.39 -14.91
C VAL A 174 -10.91 -8.97 -15.05
N VAL A 175 -11.80 -8.78 -16.02
CA VAL A 175 -12.48 -7.50 -16.23
C VAL A 175 -13.61 -7.34 -15.22
N LEU A 176 -13.34 -6.60 -14.15
CA LEU A 176 -14.36 -6.14 -13.22
C LEU A 176 -15.08 -4.94 -13.85
N ARG A 177 -16.24 -5.18 -14.47
CA ARG A 177 -17.01 -4.13 -15.17
C ARG A 177 -17.36 -2.93 -14.29
N GLU A 178 -17.53 -3.17 -13.00
CA GLU A 178 -17.85 -2.14 -12.01
C GLU A 178 -16.61 -1.37 -11.53
N ALA A 179 -15.40 -1.82 -11.87
CA ALA A 179 -14.18 -1.13 -11.47
C ALA A 179 -13.97 0.16 -12.26
N PRO A 180 -13.33 1.20 -11.65
CA PRO A 180 -13.10 2.48 -12.31
C PRO A 180 -12.43 2.40 -13.70
N PRO A 181 -11.42 1.54 -13.96
CA PRO A 181 -10.80 1.43 -15.28
C PRO A 181 -11.78 0.97 -16.37
N ALA A 182 -12.60 -0.04 -16.07
CA ALA A 182 -13.61 -0.53 -17.00
C ALA A 182 -14.70 0.51 -17.28
N GLN A 183 -15.20 1.18 -16.22
CA GLN A 183 -16.17 2.26 -16.37
C GLN A 183 -15.61 3.46 -17.14
N ALA A 184 -14.33 3.79 -16.94
CA ALA A 184 -13.67 4.86 -17.69
C ALA A 184 -13.57 4.52 -19.19
N CYS A 185 -13.21 3.28 -19.54
CA CYS A 185 -13.23 2.83 -20.94
C CYS A 185 -14.60 3.03 -21.58
N VAL A 186 -15.67 2.60 -20.90
CA VAL A 186 -17.05 2.74 -21.40
C VAL A 186 -17.44 4.21 -21.57
N ARG A 187 -17.12 5.08 -20.60
CA ARG A 187 -17.35 6.54 -20.71
C ARG A 187 -16.63 7.17 -21.91
N MET A 188 -15.48 6.62 -22.29
CA MET A 188 -14.69 7.06 -23.44
C MET A 188 -15.10 6.38 -24.76
N GLY A 189 -16.19 5.60 -24.77
CA GLY A 189 -16.65 4.87 -25.96
C GLY A 189 -15.80 3.65 -26.34
N LEU A 190 -14.93 3.19 -25.44
CA LEU A 190 -14.07 2.01 -25.63
C LEU A 190 -14.71 0.76 -24.99
N PRO A 191 -14.36 -0.46 -25.45
CA PRO A 191 -14.74 -1.68 -24.76
C PRO A 191 -14.25 -1.68 -23.30
N ALA A 192 -15.06 -2.16 -22.36
CA ALA A 192 -14.72 -2.20 -20.92
C ALA A 192 -13.38 -2.91 -20.61
N ARG A 193 -12.91 -3.76 -21.52
CA ARG A 193 -11.63 -4.49 -21.43
C ARG A 193 -10.42 -3.75 -21.99
N ALA A 194 -10.58 -2.53 -22.53
CA ALA A 194 -9.51 -1.88 -23.31
C ALA A 194 -8.20 -1.63 -22.53
N LEU A 195 -8.29 -1.54 -21.20
CA LEU A 195 -7.14 -1.38 -20.30
C LEU A 195 -6.65 -2.69 -19.66
N TYR A 196 -7.31 -3.82 -19.89
CA TYR A 196 -6.95 -5.13 -19.34
C TYR A 196 -6.17 -5.89 -20.43
N ARG A 197 -4.92 -6.28 -20.16
CA ARG A 197 -4.02 -6.91 -21.16
C ARG A 197 -3.40 -8.22 -20.64
#